data_AF-A0A2E7NVQ0-F1
#
_entry.id   AF-A0A2E7NVQ0-F1
#
_cell.length_a   1.000
_cell.length_b   1.000
_cell.length_c   1.000
_cell.angle_alpha   90.00
_cell.angle_beta   90.00
_cell.angle_gamma   90.00
#
_symmetry.space_group_name_H-M   'P 1'
#
loop_
_entity.id
_entity.type
_entity.pdbx_description
1 polymer ?
#
loop_
_entity_poly.entity_id
_entity_poly.type
_entity_poly.pdbx_seq_one_letter_code
_entity_poly.pdbx_strand_id
1 'polypeptide(L)' 'MKAVILVSIGVSALVGVVALLDMVMGLAGQSGMAPFSGQTTMDIMFVVAAGLIGWMGLESLQEQS' A
#
# COMPACT_ATOMS: atom_id res chain seq x y z
N MET A 1 -7.90 10.93 -17.93
CA MET A 1 -6.67 10.43 -17.28
C MET A 1 -6.68 10.65 -15.78
N LYS A 2 -6.96 11.87 -15.28
CA LYS A 2 -7.09 12.19 -13.84
C LYS A 2 -7.84 11.15 -12.99
N ALA A 3 -9.02 10.71 -13.43
CA ALA A 3 -9.82 9.71 -12.71
C ALA A 3 -9.10 8.36 -12.52
N VAL A 4 -8.35 7.90 -13.53
CA VAL A 4 -7.59 6.65 -13.47
C VAL A 4 -6.46 6.77 -12.45
N ILE A 5 -5.74 7.90 -12.43
CA ILE A 5 -4.66 8.14 -11.48
C ILE A 5 -5.19 8.20 -10.05
N LEU A 6 -6.32 8.88 -9.82
CA LEU A 6 -6.97 8.91 -8.50
C LEU A 6 -7.37 7.51 -8.02
N VAL A 7 -7.89 6.67 -8.92
CA VAL A 7 -8.20 5.26 -8.60
C VAL A 7 -6.93 4.49 -8.26
N SER A 8 -5.85 4.64 -9.04
CA SER A 8 -4.56 3.98 -8.76
C SER A 8 -3.97 4.39 -7.41
N ILE A 9 -4.00 5.68 -7.08
CA ILE A 9 -3.58 6.17 -5.75
C ILE A 9 -4.46 5.54 -4.67
N GLY A 10 -5.78 5.53 -4.86
CA GLY A 10 -6.72 4.94 -3.90
C GLY A 10 -6.46 3.45 -3.65
N VAL A 11 -6.26 2.66 -4.72
CA VAL A 11 -5.92 1.24 -4.60
C VAL A 11 -4.57 1.06 -3.89
N SER A 12 -3.56 1.88 -4.22
CA SER A 12 -2.25 1.81 -3.56
C SER A 12 -2.33 2.12 -2.06
N ALA A 13 -3.16 3.09 -1.66
CA ALA A 13 -3.37 3.44 -0.26
C ALA A 13 -4.03 2.29 0.50
N LEU A 14 -5.04 1.64 -0.10
CA LEU A 14 -5.67 0.45 0.49
C LEU A 14 -4.66 -0.70 0.67
N VAL A 15 -3.84 -0.97 -0.34
CA VAL A 15 -2.78 -1.99 -0.26
C VAL A 15 -1.78 -1.68 0.85
N GLY A 16 -1.36 -0.41 0.99
CA GLY A 16 -0.48 0.01 2.07
C GLY A 16 -1.10 -0.21 3.46
N VAL A 17 -2.39 0.07 3.62
CA VAL A 17 -3.12 -0.18 4.88
C VAL A 17 -3.20 -1.67 5.20
N VAL A 18 -3.48 -2.51 4.20
CA VAL A 18 -3.52 -3.97 4.39
C VAL A 18 -2.14 -4.52 4.78
N ALA A 19 -1.06 -4.05 4.13
CA ALA A 19 0.30 -4.45 4.47
C ALA A 19 0.71 -4.03 5.88
N LEU A 20 0.31 -2.84 6.34
CA LEU A 20 0.53 -2.41 7.72
C LEU A 20 -0.24 -3.29 8.72
N LEU A 21 -1.49 -3.62 8.42
CA LEU A 21 -2.28 -4.55 9.24
C LEU A 21 -1.65 -5.93 9.31
N ASP A 22 -1.18 -6.46 8.17
CA ASP A 22 -0.49 -7.76 8.12
C ASP A 22 0.76 -7.76 9.00
N MET A 23 1.59 -6.72 8.88
CA MET A 23 2.79 -6.57 9.68
C MET A 23 2.47 -6.54 11.19
N VAL A 24 1.43 -5.80 11.59
CA VAL A 24 0.99 -5.74 12.99
C VAL A 24 0.48 -7.10 13.47
N MET A 25 -0.31 -7.81 12.67
CA MET A 25 -0.82 -9.15 13.02
C MET A 25 0.31 -10.18 13.09
N GLY A 26 1.28 -10.12 12.18
CA GLY A 26 2.48 -10.95 12.19
C GLY A 26 3.31 -10.74 13.46
N LEU A 27 3.54 -9.47 13.83
CA LEU A 27 4.25 -9.11 15.07
C LEU A 27 3.47 -9.50 16.34
N ALA A 28 2.13 -9.51 16.29
CA ALA A 28 1.27 -9.99 17.37
C ALA A 28 1.17 -11.53 17.46
N GLY A 29 1.85 -12.27 16.58
CA GLY A 29 1.84 -13.73 16.55
C GLY A 29 0.58 -14.35 15.93
N GLN A 30 -0.25 -13.56 15.26
CA GLN A 30 -1.49 -13.99 14.60
C GLN A 30 -1.30 -14.21 13.09
N SER A 31 -0.18 -14.77 12.68
CA SER A 31 0.19 -15.02 11.27
C SER A 31 -0.83 -15.88 10.51
N GLY A 32 -1.62 -16.72 11.19
CA GLY A 32 -2.68 -17.52 10.56
C GLY A 32 -3.91 -16.72 10.10
N MET A 33 -4.08 -15.49 10.58
CA MET A 33 -5.16 -14.57 10.16
C MET A 33 -4.64 -13.39 9.33
N ALA A 34 -3.31 -13.30 9.20
CA ALA A 34 -2.63 -12.22 8.51
C ALA A 34 -2.71 -12.44 6.98
N PRO A 35 -3.21 -11.47 6.18
CA PRO A 35 -3.34 -11.55 4.72
C PRO A 35 -2.12 -12.10 3.94
N PHE A 36 -0.90 -11.79 4.39
CA PHE A 36 0.39 -12.17 3.83
C PHE A 36 1.20 -13.05 4.80
N SER A 37 0.51 -13.77 5.68
CA SER A 37 1.09 -14.68 6.68
C SER A 37 2.01 -14.02 7.72
N GLY A 38 1.97 -12.69 7.86
CA GLY A 38 2.83 -11.94 8.78
C GLY A 38 4.28 -11.86 8.30
N GLN A 39 4.52 -11.97 6.99
CA GLN A 39 5.87 -11.91 6.44
C GLN A 39 6.34 -10.46 6.36
N THR A 40 7.01 -10.02 7.42
CA THR A 40 7.45 -8.63 7.61
C THR A 40 8.20 -8.05 6.41
N THR A 41 9.06 -8.83 5.75
CA THR A 41 9.79 -8.36 4.56
C THR A 41 8.85 -8.01 3.40
N MET A 42 7.81 -8.82 3.18
CA MET A 42 6.82 -8.57 2.13
C MET A 42 5.97 -7.34 2.46
N ASP A 43 5.57 -7.20 3.72
CA ASP A 43 4.77 -6.06 4.18
C ASP A 43 5.50 -4.73 3.97
N ILE A 44 6.79 -4.68 4.33
CA ILE A 44 7.63 -3.50 4.13
C ILE A 44 7.69 -3.13 2.64
N MET A 45 7.86 -4.13 1.76
CA MET A 45 7.91 -3.89 0.31
C MET A 45 6.59 -3.33 -0.22
N PHE A 46 5.45 -3.83 0.25
CA PHE A 46 4.14 -3.29 -0.13
C PHE A 46 3.90 -1.88 0.39
N VAL A 47 4.31 -1.57 1.62
CA VAL A 47 4.21 -0.21 2.18
C VAL A 47 5.06 0.78 1.38
N VAL A 48 6.30 0.40 1.04
CA VAL A 48 7.19 1.23 0.22
C VAL A 48 6.61 1.42 -1.18
N ALA A 49 6.13 0.34 -1.82
CA ALA A 49 5.50 0.41 -3.14
C ALA A 49 4.25 1.29 -3.14
N ALA A 50 3.39 1.18 -2.12
CA ALA A 50 2.22 2.04 -1.94
C ALA A 50 2.62 3.52 -1.82
N GLY A 51 3.66 3.83 -1.05
CA GLY A 51 4.20 5.18 -0.93
C GLY A 51 4.70 5.74 -2.27
N LEU A 52 5.46 4.94 -3.04
CA LEU A 52 5.96 5.34 -4.36
C LEU A 52 4.83 5.57 -5.36
N ILE A 53 3.84 4.68 -5.43
CA ILE A 53 2.68 4.83 -6.33
C ILE A 53 1.86 6.07 -5.96
N GLY A 54 1.65 6.31 -4.66
CA GLY A 54 0.99 7.52 -4.17
C GLY A 54 1.73 8.79 -4.58
N TRP A 55 3.05 8.82 -4.38
CA TRP A 55 3.89 9.95 -4.78
C TRP A 55 3.83 10.23 -6.28
N MET A 56 4.12 9.21 -7.11
CA MET A 56 4.11 9.34 -8.56
C MET A 56 2.73 9.75 -9.09
N GLY A 57 1.66 9.23 -8.48
CA GLY A 57 0.30 9.60 -8.83
C GLY A 57 -0.02 11.06 -8.50
N LEU A 58 0.41 11.56 -7.34
CA LEU A 58 0.22 12.96 -6.97
C LEU A 58 0.97 13.91 -7.91
N GLU A 59 2.22 13.60 -8.24
CA GLU A 59 3.03 14.36 -9.21
C GLU A 59 2.34 14.39 -10.59
N SER A 60 1.87 13.23 -11.07
CA SER A 60 1.12 13.13 -12.33
C SER A 60 -0.20 13.90 -12.34
N LEU A 61 -0.86 14.09 -11.18
CA LEU A 61 -2.07 14.90 -11.07
C LEU A 61 -1.77 16.40 -11.10
N GLN A 62 -0.65 16.81 -10.49
CA GLN A 62 -0.18 18.20 -10.50
C GLN A 62 0.21 18.63 -11.92
N GLU A 63 0.87 17.77 -12.69
CA GLU A 63 1.21 18.03 -14.10
C GLU A 63 -0.02 18.17 -15.02
N GLN A 64 -1.13 17.55 -14.65
CA GLN A 64 -2.38 17.62 -15.41
C GLN A 64 -3.30 18.77 -14.94
N SER A 65 -2.93 19.51 -13.90
CA SER A 65 -3.66 20.68 -13.38
C SER A 65 -3.47 21.90 -14.27
#